data_AF-A0A0U1NNQ3-F1
#
_entry.id   AF-A0A0U1NNQ3-F1
#
_cell.length_a   1.000
_cell.length_b   1.000
_cell.length_c   1.000
_cell.angle_alpha   90.00
_cell.angle_beta   90.00
_cell.angle_gamma   90.00
#
_symmetry.space_group_name_H-M   'P 1'
#
loop_
_entity.id
_entity.type
_entity.pdbx_description
1 polymer ?
#
loop_
_entity_poly.entity_id
_entity_poly.type
_entity_poly.pdbx_seq_one_letter_code
_entity_poly.pdbx_strand_id
1 'polypeptide(L)'
;MCAECPRTQHKPLTLEGWQVWDLVQRLGGQVRAVGGMSGGAVLGWDMGAALQLGAALGLSPLIIAELLPPIEAVMVRKTNEEIEHRHG
;
A
#
# COMPACT_ATOMS: atom_id res chain seq x y z
N MET A 1 -17.87 18.28 13.49
CA MET A 1 -16.82 17.27 13.81
C MET A 1 -17.50 15.91 13.88
N CYS A 2 -17.00 14.90 13.16
CA CYS A 2 -17.47 13.53 13.30
C CYS A 2 -16.91 12.93 14.59
N ALA A 3 -17.75 12.32 15.43
CA ALA A 3 -17.35 11.77 16.73
C ALA A 3 -16.36 10.61 16.61
N GLU A 4 -16.46 9.80 15.55
CA GLU A 4 -15.63 8.63 15.29
C GLU A 4 -15.13 8.67 13.86
N CYS A 5 -14.29 9.66 13.55
CA CYS A 5 -13.66 9.71 12.22
C CYS A 5 -12.62 8.59 12.11
N PRO A 6 -12.76 7.63 11.17
CA PRO A 6 -11.82 6.51 11.05
C PRO A 6 -10.38 6.97 10.82
N ARG A 7 -10.19 8.10 10.12
CA ARG A 7 -8.86 8.70 9.91
C ARG A 7 -8.21 9.22 11.19
N THR A 8 -9.01 9.59 12.19
CA THR A 8 -8.51 9.99 13.51
C THR A 8 -8.24 8.77 14.39
N GLN A 9 -9.12 7.77 14.33
CA GLN A 9 -9.03 6.56 15.16
C GLN A 9 -7.88 5.64 14.72
N HIS A 10 -7.64 5.51 13.42
CA HIS A 10 -6.65 4.60 12.86
C HIS A 10 -5.40 5.32 12.35
N LYS A 11 -5.13 6.55 12.82
CA LYS A 11 -3.92 7.28 12.43
C LYS A 11 -2.66 6.57 12.97
N PRO A 12 -1.53 6.66 12.25
CA PRO A 12 -0.25 6.23 12.80
C PRO A 12 0.07 6.97 14.11
N LEU A 13 0.65 6.25 15.06
CA LEU A 13 1.03 6.78 16.38
C LEU A 13 2.53 7.01 16.54
N THR A 14 3.32 6.55 15.57
CA THR A 14 4.78 6.66 15.55
C THR A 14 5.24 7.39 14.30
N LEU A 15 6.46 7.95 14.33
CA LEU A 15 7.06 8.61 13.17
C LEU A 15 7.20 7.63 12.01
N GLU A 16 7.64 6.41 12.30
CA GLU A 16 7.86 5.34 11.34
C GLU A 16 6.55 4.95 10.64
N GLY A 17 5.45 4.87 11.41
CA GLY A 17 4.13 4.62 10.85
C GLY A 17 3.65 5.74 9.93
N TRP A 18 3.92 7.00 10.28
CA TRP A 18 3.61 8.15 9.40
C TRP A 18 4.45 8.15 8.14
N GLN A 19 5.73 7.86 8.25
CA GLN A 19 6.65 7.79 7.11
C GLN A 19 6.23 6.70 6.12
N VAL A 20 5.93 5.50 6.62
CA VAL A 20 5.46 4.40 5.77
C VAL A 20 4.08 4.70 5.19
N TRP A 21 3.20 5.37 5.94
CA TRP A 21 1.90 5.78 5.40
C TRP A 21 2.06 6.79 4.24
N ASP A 22 2.96 7.78 4.36
CA ASP A 22 3.28 8.69 3.24
C ASP A 22 3.89 7.94 2.05
N LEU A 23 4.79 6.99 2.29
CA LEU A 23 5.37 6.15 1.24
C LEU A 23 4.27 5.38 0.48
N VAL A 24 3.36 4.70 1.20
CA VAL A 24 2.25 3.92 0.62
C VAL A 24 1.41 4.79 -0.33
N GLN A 25 1.11 6.03 0.05
CA GLN A 25 0.33 6.95 -0.78
C GLN A 25 1.04 7.31 -2.10
N ARG A 26 2.38 7.22 -2.14
CA ARG A 26 3.19 7.50 -3.34
C ARG A 26 3.41 6.27 -4.22
N LEU A 27 3.18 5.06 -3.70
CA LEU A 27 3.39 3.80 -4.43
C LEU A 27 2.26 3.43 -5.39
N GLY A 28 1.21 4.24 -5.51
CA GLY A 28 0.05 3.93 -6.37
C GLY A 28 0.41 3.62 -7.83
N GLY A 29 1.48 4.22 -8.37
CA GLY A 29 1.97 3.92 -9.73
C GLY A 29 2.95 2.75 -9.83
N GLN A 30 3.44 2.21 -8.70
CA GLN A 30 4.44 1.16 -8.62
C GLN A 30 3.79 -0.20 -8.38
N VAL A 31 2.68 -0.48 -9.07
CA VAL A 31 1.89 -1.70 -8.89
C VAL A 31 2.28 -2.72 -9.94
N ARG A 32 2.50 -3.97 -9.49
CA ARG A 32 2.63 -5.13 -10.37
C ARG A 32 1.25 -5.76 -10.55
N ALA A 33 0.81 -5.84 -11.79
CA ALA A 33 -0.46 -6.42 -12.16
C ALA A 33 -0.31 -7.37 -13.35
N VAL A 34 -1.21 -8.33 -13.45
CA VAL A 34 -1.36 -9.25 -14.59
C VAL A 34 -2.74 -9.05 -15.20
N GLY A 35 -2.84 -9.24 -16.51
CA GLY A 35 -4.09 -9.17 -17.25
C GLY A 35 -4.19 -10.32 -18.24
N GLY A 36 -5.40 -10.85 -18.42
CA GLY A 36 -5.67 -11.93 -19.37
C GLY A 36 -7.13 -11.93 -19.84
N MET A 37 -7.48 -12.93 -20.64
CA MET A 37 -8.81 -13.08 -21.23
C MET A 37 -9.95 -13.18 -20.19
N SER A 38 -9.62 -13.54 -18.94
CA SER A 38 -10.56 -13.73 -17.83
C SER A 38 -10.52 -12.61 -16.78
N GLY A 39 -9.86 -11.47 -17.05
CA GLY A 39 -9.76 -10.34 -16.13
C GLY A 39 -8.32 -9.97 -15.74
N GLY A 40 -8.19 -8.98 -14.85
CA GLY A 40 -6.91 -8.54 -14.28
C GLY A 40 -6.76 -8.89 -12.81
N ALA A 41 -5.53 -8.93 -12.32
CA ALA A 41 -5.23 -9.07 -10.90
C ALA A 41 -3.99 -8.25 -10.52
N VAL A 42 -4.03 -7.62 -9.36
CA VAL A 42 -2.87 -7.00 -8.72
C VAL A 42 -2.11 -8.06 -7.92
N LEU A 43 -0.79 -8.10 -8.10
CA LEU A 43 0.12 -8.99 -7.39
C LEU A 43 0.75 -8.33 -6.16
N GLY A 44 0.87 -7.01 -6.17
CA GLY A 44 1.53 -6.25 -5.11
C GLY A 44 2.19 -4.98 -5.64
N TRP A 45 2.94 -4.31 -4.79
CA TRP A 45 3.85 -3.26 -5.22
C TRP A 45 5.14 -3.85 -5.78
N ASP A 46 5.87 -3.04 -6.55
CA ASP A 46 7.27 -3.28 -6.81
C ASP A 46 8.08 -2.94 -5.54
N MET A 47 8.54 -3.98 -4.85
CA MET A 47 9.31 -3.82 -3.61
C MET A 47 10.67 -3.16 -3.83
N GLY A 48 11.26 -3.30 -5.01
CA GLY A 48 12.48 -2.59 -5.36
C GLY A 48 12.23 -1.09 -5.46
N ALA A 49 11.16 -0.70 -6.15
CA ALA A 49 10.73 0.70 -6.24
C ALA A 49 10.35 1.28 -4.86
N ALA A 50 9.69 0.48 -4.01
CA ALA A 50 9.34 0.89 -2.65
C ALA A 50 10.56 1.18 -1.78
N LEU A 51 11.56 0.29 -1.79
CA LEU A 51 12.82 0.49 -1.06
C LEU A 51 13.61 1.67 -1.61
N GLN A 52 13.68 1.84 -2.94
CA GLN A 52 14.37 2.98 -3.56
C GLN A 52 13.70 4.32 -3.24
N LEU A 53 12.38 4.40 -3.38
CA LEU A 53 11.63 5.62 -3.07
C LEU A 53 11.70 5.94 -1.58
N GLY A 54 11.56 4.94 -0.71
CA GLY A 54 11.68 5.14 0.73
C GLY A 54 13.07 5.61 1.13
N ALA A 55 14.13 5.03 0.56
CA ALA A 55 15.50 5.52 0.77
C ALA A 55 15.68 6.97 0.30
N ALA A 56 15.11 7.34 -0.86
CA ALA A 56 15.13 8.72 -1.37
C ALA A 56 14.38 9.72 -0.48
N LEU A 57 13.36 9.25 0.26
CA LEU A 57 12.61 10.03 1.25
C LEU A 57 13.27 10.03 2.64
N GLY A 58 14.40 9.36 2.82
CA GLY A 58 15.14 9.28 4.09
C GLY A 58 14.59 8.27 5.09
N LEU A 59 13.76 7.31 4.65
CA LEU A 59 13.27 6.24 5.51
C LEU A 59 14.35 5.18 5.72
N SER A 60 14.36 4.56 6.90
CA SER A 60 15.15 3.35 7.12
C SER A 60 14.59 2.20 6.28
N PRO A 61 15.41 1.51 5.48
CA PRO A 61 14.98 0.31 4.75
C PRO A 61 14.39 -0.77 5.67
N LEU A 62 14.88 -0.87 6.92
CA LEU A 62 14.36 -1.81 7.91
C LEU A 62 12.91 -1.50 8.26
N ILE A 63 12.56 -0.22 8.45
CA ILE A 63 11.19 0.19 8.75
C ILE A 63 10.25 -0.20 7.60
N ILE A 64 10.69 0.03 6.35
CA ILE A 64 9.90 -0.32 5.16
C ILE A 64 9.71 -1.84 5.10
N ALA A 65 10.78 -2.61 5.30
CA ALA A 65 10.74 -4.07 5.26
C ALA A 65 9.79 -4.67 6.32
N GLU A 66 9.69 -4.06 7.49
CA GLU A 66 8.81 -4.54 8.57
C GLU A 66 7.34 -4.09 8.38
N LEU A 67 7.10 -2.84 8.01
CA LEU A 67 5.75 -2.26 8.05
C LEU A 67 5.01 -2.35 6.71
N LEU A 68 5.70 -2.36 5.57
CA LEU A 68 5.06 -2.34 4.25
C LEU A 68 4.37 -3.67 3.87
N PRO A 69 4.95 -4.87 4.12
CA PRO A 69 4.33 -6.14 3.71
C PRO A 69 2.90 -6.38 4.22
N PRO A 70 2.54 -6.15 5.50
CA PRO A 70 1.16 -6.33 5.94
C PRO A 70 0.19 -5.34 5.28
N ILE A 71 0.65 -4.13 4.91
CA ILE A 71 -0.16 -3.14 4.19
C ILE A 71 -0.37 -3.59 2.75
N GLU A 72 0.68 -4.11 2.09
CA GLU A 72 0.59 -4.68 0.75
C GLU A 72 -0.45 -5.80 0.70
N ALA A 73 -0.43 -6.72 1.66
CA ALA A 73 -1.39 -7.82 1.71
C ALA A 73 -2.84 -7.33 1.74
N VAL A 74 -3.12 -6.25 2.50
CA VAL A 74 -4.45 -5.64 2.53
C VAL A 74 -4.78 -4.96 1.21
N MET A 75 -3.84 -4.21 0.64
CA MET A 75 -4.00 -3.53 -0.64
C MET A 75 -4.30 -4.52 -1.76
N VAL A 76 -3.49 -5.57 -1.93
CA VAL A 76 -3.67 -6.62 -2.93
C VAL A 76 -5.05 -7.25 -2.81
N ARG A 77 -5.43 -7.68 -1.60
CA ARG A 77 -6.74 -8.29 -1.36
C ARG A 77 -7.87 -7.34 -1.73
N LYS A 78 -7.86 -6.09 -1.24
CA LYS A 78 -8.95 -5.14 -1.47
C LYS A 78 -9.05 -4.68 -2.92
N THR A 79 -7.92 -4.47 -3.59
CA THR A 79 -7.95 -4.11 -5.00
C THR A 79 -8.43 -5.27 -5.87
N ASN A 80 -8.04 -6.51 -5.58
CA ASN A 80 -8.55 -7.67 -6.32
C ASN A 80 -10.04 -7.91 -6.06
N GLU A 81 -10.53 -7.78 -4.82
CA GLU A 81 -11.97 -7.81 -4.52
C GLU A 81 -12.73 -6.76 -5.37
N GLU A 82 -12.22 -5.54 -5.49
CA GLU A 82 -12.83 -4.51 -6.33
C GLU A 82 -12.78 -4.83 -7.83
N ILE A 83 -11.69 -5.44 -8.32
CA ILE A 83 -11.56 -5.85 -9.72
C ILE A 83 -12.60 -6.95 -10.03
N GLU A 84 -12.71 -7.95 -9.17
CA GLU A 84 -13.73 -9.02 -9.29
C GLU A 84 -15.14 -8.43 -9.31
N HIS A 85 -15.46 -7.50 -8.40
CA HIS A 85 -16.75 -6.82 -8.35
C HIS A 85 -17.10 -6.02 -9.62
N ARG A 86 -16.11 -5.52 -10.37
CA ARG A 86 -16.34 -4.77 -11.62
C ARG A 86 -16.47 -5.68 -12.85
N HIS A 87 -16.04 -6.94 -12.74
CA HIS A 87 -16.09 -7.93 -13.81
C HIS A 87 -17.22 -8.98 -13.65
N GLY A 88 -17.94 -8.98 -12.52
CA GLY A 88 -19.21 -9.67 -12.34
C GLY A 88 -20.41 -8.81 -12.72
#